data_AF-A0A553Q0K0-F1
#
_entry.id   AF-A0A553Q0K0-F1
#
_cell.length_a   1.000
_cell.length_b   1.000
_cell.length_c   1.000
_cell.angle_alpha   90.00
_cell.angle_beta   90.00
_cell.angle_gamma   90.00
#
_symmetry.space_group_name_H-M   'P 1'
#
loop_
_entity.id
_entity.type
_entity.pdbx_description
1 polymer ?
#
loop_
_entity_poly.entity_id
_entity_poly.type
_entity_poly.pdbx_seq_one_letter_code
_entity_poly.pdbx_strand_id
1 'polypeptide(L)'
;MSVMECLRARAVLQDCADQLSVIGNIIRPRAETQKSGSIESDFRVESLKSQKHFQVQASLHALETLNKVQKDRQFVSDVIHVLMAELQEKNTFNSLFFAIDEERKRKARLLETIKREEEGRLRIKALQKELLDIRKQKLEECERLEELVALLKEQVQELRVRTSREGTFVRSCADQLVFQGLQHSKHKENQLEEDVKVRVRLWISDDCTLWVWMLQRRIEEELDVHVEMESFLQHQNASLKETLKSWMRRFEKDLEEKDQEITALQNKRNSSQMRMQELSRKCREMEEVVIEDRMEKERLRAQLEKDEKERKAATKLQAWWRGMIVRKGLGSPKKPPKKKDGKKGKKKRK
;
A
#
# COMPACT_ATOMS: atom_id res chain seq x y z
N MET A 1 -24.84 107.23 103.03
CA MET A 1 -26.11 107.11 103.77
C MET A 1 -26.02 107.96 105.02
N SER A 2 -27.13 108.58 105.44
CA SER A 2 -27.25 109.21 106.76
C SER A 2 -27.15 108.14 107.87
N VAL A 3 -26.57 108.46 109.03
CA VAL A 3 -26.40 107.52 110.16
C VAL A 3 -27.74 106.89 110.58
N MET A 4 -28.83 107.64 110.51
CA MET A 4 -30.19 107.16 110.79
C MET A 4 -30.75 106.22 109.73
N GLU A 5 -30.23 106.26 108.50
CA GLU A 5 -30.60 105.33 107.43
C GLU A 5 -29.83 104.02 107.55
N CYS A 6 -28.55 104.05 107.95
CA CYS A 6 -27.76 102.86 108.24
C CYS A 6 -28.36 102.04 109.40
N LEU A 7 -28.78 102.72 110.48
CA LEU A 7 -29.41 102.06 111.63
C LEU A 7 -30.75 101.42 111.26
N ARG A 8 -31.56 102.08 110.43
CA ARG A 8 -32.81 101.52 109.91
C ARG A 8 -32.57 100.33 108.98
N ALA A 9 -31.64 100.45 108.05
CA ALA A 9 -31.27 99.36 107.14
C ALA A 9 -30.74 98.14 107.92
N ARG A 10 -29.93 98.35 108.96
CA ARG A 10 -29.43 97.28 109.83
C ARG A 10 -30.55 96.61 110.61
N ALA A 11 -31.48 97.35 111.18
CA ALA A 11 -32.61 96.76 111.91
C ALA A 11 -33.44 95.84 111.01
N VAL A 12 -33.66 96.25 109.76
CA VAL A 12 -34.34 95.44 108.74
C VAL A 12 -33.51 94.21 108.35
N LEU A 13 -32.19 94.35 108.16
CA LEU A 13 -31.30 93.22 107.84
C LEU A 13 -31.19 92.21 108.98
N GLN A 14 -31.21 92.69 110.23
CA GLN A 14 -31.20 91.85 111.43
C GLN A 14 -32.50 91.04 111.51
N ASP A 15 -33.65 91.69 111.32
CA ASP A 15 -34.94 91.00 111.23
C ASP A 15 -34.96 89.97 110.07
N CYS A 16 -34.40 90.30 108.91
CA CYS A 16 -34.26 89.36 107.79
C CYS A 16 -33.35 88.16 108.14
N ALA A 17 -32.24 88.38 108.84
CA ALA A 17 -31.34 87.32 109.30
C ALA A 17 -32.02 86.41 110.33
N ASP A 18 -32.79 86.99 111.25
CA ASP A 18 -33.55 86.27 112.27
C ASP A 18 -34.68 85.46 111.64
N GLN A 19 -35.41 86.02 110.67
CA GLN A 19 -36.42 85.32 109.89
C GLN A 19 -35.82 84.18 109.08
N LEU A 20 -34.66 84.40 108.44
CA LEU A 20 -33.92 83.31 107.80
C LEU A 20 -33.57 82.26 108.85
N SER A 21 -32.99 82.61 110.00
CA SER A 21 -32.70 81.68 111.09
C SER A 21 -33.91 80.79 111.44
N VAL A 22 -35.09 81.40 111.64
CA VAL A 22 -36.37 80.73 111.89
C VAL A 22 -36.74 79.76 110.77
N ILE A 23 -36.67 80.20 109.51
CA ILE A 23 -36.97 79.36 108.34
C ILE A 23 -36.12 78.08 108.32
N GLY A 24 -34.96 78.04 108.96
CA GLY A 24 -34.01 76.90 108.87
C GLY A 24 -34.14 75.94 110.01
N ASN A 25 -34.73 76.41 111.10
CA ASN A 25 -35.23 75.56 112.14
C ASN A 25 -36.53 74.86 111.69
N ILE A 26 -37.33 75.52 110.82
CA ILE A 26 -38.53 74.93 110.22
C ILE A 26 -38.15 73.96 109.09
N ILE A 27 -37.26 74.36 108.18
CA ILE A 27 -36.75 73.56 107.06
C ILE A 27 -35.55 72.74 107.55
N ARG A 28 -35.69 71.99 108.64
CA ARG A 28 -34.72 70.95 108.98
C ARG A 28 -35.04 69.68 108.20
N PRO A 29 -34.08 69.12 107.44
CA PRO A 29 -34.23 67.76 106.96
C PRO A 29 -34.43 66.86 108.18
N ARG A 30 -35.55 66.15 108.26
CA ARG A 30 -35.80 65.14 109.29
C ARG A 30 -34.66 64.13 109.20
N ALA A 31 -33.74 64.17 110.16
CA ALA A 31 -32.71 63.16 110.30
C ALA A 31 -33.38 61.88 110.80
N GLU A 32 -33.80 61.00 109.88
CA GLU A 32 -34.11 59.62 110.23
C GLU A 32 -32.81 58.88 110.48
N THR A 33 -32.43 58.80 111.75
CA THR A 33 -31.60 57.71 112.28
C THR A 33 -32.42 56.42 112.26
N GLN A 34 -32.09 55.46 111.40
CA GLN A 34 -32.21 54.02 111.70
C GLN A 34 -31.41 53.13 110.73
N LYS A 35 -30.41 52.46 111.31
CA LYS A 35 -29.95 51.07 111.15
C LYS A 35 -29.62 50.51 109.75
N SER A 36 -28.36 50.05 109.70
CA SER A 36 -27.80 49.01 108.83
C SER A 36 -28.75 47.84 108.56
N GLY A 37 -28.86 47.47 107.28
CA GLY A 37 -29.46 46.22 106.84
C GLY A 37 -28.86 45.81 105.50
N SER A 38 -27.77 45.04 105.56
CA SER A 38 -27.29 44.21 104.46
C SER A 38 -28.43 43.35 103.92
N ILE A 39 -28.48 43.11 102.61
CA ILE A 39 -28.79 41.81 101.98
C ILE A 39 -28.56 41.96 100.47
N GLU A 40 -27.72 41.06 99.98
CA GLU A 40 -27.51 40.69 98.57
C GLU A 40 -28.77 40.18 97.88
N SER A 41 -28.66 40.17 96.55
CA SER A 41 -29.26 39.23 95.61
C SER A 41 -30.71 39.44 95.17
N ASP A 42 -30.79 39.78 93.89
CA ASP A 42 -31.49 39.08 92.81
C ASP A 42 -32.96 38.64 92.92
N PHE A 43 -33.63 39.04 91.84
CA PHE A 43 -34.71 38.37 91.12
C PHE A 43 -36.17 38.42 91.62
N ARG A 44 -37.00 38.94 90.69
CA ARG A 44 -38.47 38.81 90.54
C ARG A 44 -39.37 39.29 91.68
N VAL A 45 -39.88 40.52 91.51
CA VAL A 45 -41.32 40.82 91.52
C VAL A 45 -41.52 42.08 90.66
N GLU A 46 -41.92 41.89 89.41
CA GLU A 46 -42.55 42.93 88.59
C GLU A 46 -43.97 43.19 89.11
N SER A 47 -44.42 44.43 89.00
CA SER A 47 -45.77 44.95 89.36
C SER A 47 -45.93 45.71 90.70
N LEU A 48 -45.02 45.58 91.68
CA LEU A 48 -45.00 46.47 92.88
C LEU A 48 -43.85 47.51 92.89
N LYS A 49 -42.94 47.43 91.90
CA LYS A 49 -41.72 48.28 91.83
C LYS A 49 -41.96 49.66 91.21
N SER A 50 -42.91 49.85 90.31
CA SER A 50 -43.14 51.16 89.67
C SER A 50 -43.67 52.21 90.66
N GLN A 51 -44.54 51.81 91.60
CA GLN A 51 -45.05 52.74 92.61
C GLN A 51 -43.96 53.10 93.63
N LYS A 52 -43.12 52.14 94.05
CA LYS A 52 -41.98 52.40 94.95
C LYS A 52 -40.84 53.19 94.26
N HIS A 53 -40.52 52.91 92.99
CA HIS A 53 -39.43 53.58 92.26
C HIS A 53 -39.76 55.04 91.93
N PHE A 54 -41.02 55.32 91.55
CA PHE A 54 -41.48 56.70 91.35
C PHE A 54 -41.50 57.49 92.67
N GLN A 55 -41.89 56.85 93.77
CA GLN A 55 -41.92 57.47 95.10
C GLN A 55 -40.50 57.71 95.66
N VAL A 56 -39.52 56.88 95.30
CA VAL A 56 -38.10 57.05 95.65
C VAL A 56 -37.39 58.11 94.79
N GLN A 57 -37.64 58.17 93.47
CA GLN A 57 -37.12 59.27 92.64
C GLN A 57 -37.74 60.62 93.02
N ALA A 58 -39.03 60.64 93.33
CA ALA A 58 -39.71 61.85 93.80
C ALA A 58 -39.19 62.29 95.18
N SER A 59 -38.90 61.34 96.09
CA SER A 59 -38.35 61.67 97.41
C SER A 59 -36.88 62.13 97.34
N LEU A 60 -36.07 61.56 96.45
CA LEU A 60 -34.70 62.02 96.18
C LEU A 60 -34.66 63.41 95.57
N HIS A 61 -35.48 63.70 94.56
CA HIS A 61 -35.60 65.04 94.00
C HIS A 61 -36.12 66.06 95.01
N ALA A 62 -37.07 65.66 95.87
CA ALA A 62 -37.55 66.50 96.96
C ALA A 62 -36.44 66.79 97.98
N LEU A 63 -35.60 65.80 98.31
CA LEU A 63 -34.47 65.95 99.22
C LEU A 63 -33.34 66.81 98.63
N GLU A 64 -33.03 66.65 97.34
CA GLU A 64 -32.06 67.50 96.63
C GLU A 64 -32.53 68.95 96.53
N THR A 65 -33.82 69.15 96.25
CA THR A 65 -34.44 70.49 96.23
C THR A 65 -34.40 71.11 97.62
N LEU A 66 -34.70 70.35 98.67
CA LEU A 66 -34.62 70.80 100.06
C LEU A 66 -33.19 71.16 100.47
N ASN A 67 -32.22 70.32 100.10
CA ASN A 67 -30.80 70.56 100.36
C ASN A 67 -30.29 71.80 99.62
N LYS A 68 -30.75 72.03 98.39
CA LYS A 68 -30.45 73.25 97.64
C LYS A 68 -31.04 74.47 98.33
N VAL A 69 -32.33 74.43 98.70
CA VAL A 69 -32.99 75.52 99.43
C VAL A 69 -32.26 75.84 100.72
N GLN A 70 -31.80 74.84 101.46
CA GLN A 70 -31.03 75.04 102.70
C GLN A 70 -29.67 75.70 102.45
N LYS A 71 -28.96 75.29 101.38
CA LYS A 71 -27.69 75.90 100.97
C LYS A 71 -27.88 77.35 100.51
N ASP A 72 -28.89 77.60 99.68
CA ASP A 72 -29.21 78.95 99.17
C ASP A 72 -29.57 79.89 100.32
N ARG A 73 -30.37 79.40 101.27
CA ARG A 73 -30.71 80.14 102.49
C ARG A 73 -29.50 80.41 103.38
N GLN A 74 -28.59 79.44 103.55
CA GLN A 74 -27.37 79.66 104.34
C GLN A 74 -26.49 80.72 103.68
N PHE A 75 -26.33 80.65 102.35
CA PHE A 75 -25.61 81.66 101.57
C PHE A 75 -26.20 83.07 101.75
N VAL A 76 -27.53 83.23 101.63
CA VAL A 76 -28.19 84.52 101.85
C VAL A 76 -28.00 85.02 103.28
N SER A 77 -28.10 84.12 104.26
CA SER A 77 -27.81 84.45 105.67
C SER A 77 -26.38 84.95 105.83
N ASP A 78 -25.39 84.26 105.27
CA ASP A 78 -23.97 84.63 105.38
C ASP A 78 -23.71 86.00 104.72
N VAL A 79 -24.29 86.26 103.54
CA VAL A 79 -24.20 87.55 102.85
C VAL A 79 -24.83 88.68 103.67
N ILE A 80 -25.98 88.44 104.30
CA ILE A 80 -26.65 89.44 105.16
C ILE A 80 -25.80 89.73 106.41
N HIS A 81 -25.22 88.72 107.06
CA HIS A 81 -24.35 88.93 108.22
C HIS A 81 -23.09 89.72 107.86
N VAL A 82 -22.45 89.41 106.73
CA VAL A 82 -21.29 90.15 106.23
C VAL A 82 -21.66 91.60 105.87
N LEU A 83 -22.82 91.83 105.25
CA LEU A 83 -23.34 93.16 104.94
C LEU A 83 -23.65 93.97 106.21
N MET A 84 -24.25 93.34 107.22
CA MET A 84 -24.55 93.99 108.51
C MET A 84 -23.27 94.42 109.24
N ALA A 85 -22.23 93.58 109.20
CA ALA A 85 -20.92 93.91 109.75
C ALA A 85 -20.25 95.06 108.98
N GLU A 86 -20.26 95.03 107.64
CA GLU A 86 -19.69 96.09 106.80
C GLU A 86 -20.40 97.44 107.00
N LEU A 87 -21.73 97.44 107.11
CA LEU A 87 -22.53 98.63 107.38
C LEU A 87 -22.25 99.21 108.78
N GLN A 88 -21.88 98.37 109.77
CA GLN A 88 -21.55 98.82 111.12
C GLN A 88 -20.19 99.52 111.19
N GLU A 89 -19.19 98.94 110.53
CA GLU A 89 -17.80 99.37 110.67
C GLU A 89 -17.44 100.48 109.68
N LYS A 90 -17.97 100.42 108.46
CA LYS A 90 -17.49 101.22 107.31
C LYS A 90 -18.59 102.03 106.63
N ASN A 91 -19.86 101.79 106.97
CA ASN A 91 -21.04 102.38 106.29
C ASN A 91 -21.06 102.16 104.76
N THR A 92 -20.45 101.06 104.27
CA THR A 92 -20.42 100.67 102.85
C THR A 92 -21.12 99.32 102.62
N PHE A 93 -21.34 98.95 101.36
CA PHE A 93 -22.06 97.72 100.97
C PHE A 93 -21.34 96.95 99.84
N ASN A 94 -20.02 97.09 99.73
CA ASN A 94 -19.24 96.53 98.62
C ASN A 94 -19.18 94.99 98.67
N SER A 95 -19.29 94.39 99.86
CA SER A 95 -19.34 92.93 100.04
C SER A 95 -20.52 92.28 99.31
N LEU A 96 -21.68 92.94 99.30
CA LEU A 96 -22.85 92.48 98.57
C LEU A 96 -22.63 92.53 97.06
N PHE A 97 -22.01 93.59 96.55
CA PHE A 97 -21.67 93.69 95.13
C PHE A 97 -20.66 92.62 94.71
N PHE A 98 -19.65 92.35 95.53
CA PHE A 98 -18.67 91.29 95.27
C PHE A 98 -19.32 89.90 95.28
N ALA A 99 -20.19 89.60 96.25
CA ALA A 99 -20.92 88.34 96.33
C ALA A 99 -21.87 88.14 95.11
N ILE A 100 -22.56 89.19 94.69
CA ILE A 100 -23.42 89.16 93.50
C ILE A 100 -22.58 88.96 92.22
N ASP A 101 -21.44 89.63 92.09
CA ASP A 101 -20.57 89.49 90.91
C ASP A 101 -19.96 88.08 90.82
N GLU A 102 -19.52 87.52 91.94
CA GLU A 102 -18.97 86.15 91.97
C GLU A 102 -20.06 85.10 91.67
N GLU A 103 -21.29 85.28 92.15
CA GLU A 103 -22.41 84.42 91.75
C GLU A 103 -22.81 84.59 90.28
N ARG A 104 -22.73 85.82 89.74
CA ARG A 104 -22.91 86.05 88.28
C ARG A 104 -21.84 85.31 87.47
N LYS A 105 -20.57 85.38 87.88
CA LYS A 105 -19.47 84.62 87.26
C LYS A 105 -19.67 83.12 87.39
N ARG A 106 -20.07 82.64 88.57
CA ARG A 106 -20.37 81.22 88.82
C ARG A 106 -21.48 80.73 87.90
N LYS A 107 -22.58 81.48 87.78
CA LYS A 107 -23.68 81.19 86.85
C LYS A 107 -23.23 81.19 85.39
N ALA A 108 -22.39 82.15 84.98
CA ALA A 108 -21.85 82.20 83.62
C ALA A 108 -20.99 80.96 83.29
N ARG A 109 -20.09 80.54 84.20
CA ARG A 109 -19.28 79.32 84.04
C ARG A 109 -20.13 78.06 83.89
N LEU A 110 -21.22 77.96 84.65
CA LEU A 110 -22.16 76.84 84.56
C LEU A 110 -22.88 76.83 83.20
N LEU A 111 -23.39 77.98 82.75
CA LEU A 111 -24.05 78.10 81.44
C LEU A 111 -23.11 77.75 80.29
N GLU A 112 -21.84 78.17 80.36
CA GLU A 112 -20.85 77.81 79.35
C GLU A 112 -20.54 76.31 79.34
N THR A 113 -20.47 75.69 80.53
CA THR A 113 -20.28 74.24 80.66
C THR A 113 -21.47 73.46 80.09
N ILE A 114 -22.70 73.92 80.36
CA ILE A 114 -23.92 73.35 79.79
C ILE A 114 -23.89 73.46 78.26
N LYS A 115 -23.58 74.64 77.70
CA LYS A 115 -23.49 74.84 76.26
C LYS A 115 -22.45 73.91 75.61
N ARG A 116 -21.28 73.75 76.23
CA ARG A 116 -20.23 72.83 75.75
C ARG A 116 -20.67 71.36 75.80
N GLU A 117 -21.40 70.96 76.84
CA GLU A 117 -21.97 69.60 76.93
C GLU A 117 -23.01 69.37 75.83
N GLU A 118 -23.95 70.31 75.64
CA GLU A 118 -24.99 70.21 74.60
C GLU A 118 -24.37 70.12 73.20
N GLU A 119 -23.38 70.96 72.89
CA GLU A 119 -22.62 70.89 71.64
C GLU A 119 -21.88 69.56 71.49
N GLY A 120 -21.25 69.06 72.57
CA GLY A 120 -20.58 67.77 72.59
C GLY A 120 -21.56 66.62 72.31
N ARG A 121 -22.74 66.65 72.92
CA ARG A 121 -23.80 65.67 72.73
C ARG A 121 -24.34 65.69 71.30
N LEU A 122 -24.48 66.86 70.68
CA LEU A 122 -24.85 66.98 69.28
C LEU A 122 -23.78 66.41 68.35
N ARG A 123 -22.50 66.69 68.60
CA ARG A 123 -21.38 66.12 67.83
C ARG A 123 -21.32 64.60 67.96
N ILE A 124 -21.50 64.06 69.16
CA ILE A 124 -21.55 62.60 69.40
C ILE A 124 -22.70 61.99 68.60
N LYS A 125 -23.90 62.60 68.63
CA LYS A 125 -25.05 62.12 67.82
C LYS A 125 -24.76 62.17 66.31
N ALA A 126 -24.11 63.23 65.83
CA ALA A 126 -23.74 63.36 64.42
C ALA A 126 -22.74 62.27 64.00
N LEU A 127 -21.67 62.07 64.78
CA LEU A 127 -20.68 61.02 64.54
C LEU A 127 -21.28 59.61 64.63
N GLN A 128 -22.20 59.38 65.57
CA GLN A 128 -22.93 58.11 65.64
C GLN A 128 -23.74 57.85 64.38
N LYS A 129 -24.38 58.87 63.81
CA LYS A 129 -25.11 58.77 62.55
C LYS A 129 -24.15 58.48 61.38
N GLU A 130 -23.06 59.23 61.27
CA GLU A 130 -22.04 59.02 60.23
C GLU A 130 -21.46 57.60 60.28
N LEU A 131 -21.18 57.07 61.47
CA LEU A 131 -20.71 55.69 61.64
C LEU A 131 -21.73 54.66 61.16
N LEU A 132 -23.03 54.88 61.41
CA LEU A 132 -24.09 54.00 60.92
C LEU A 132 -24.21 54.08 59.40
N ASP A 133 -24.14 55.28 58.82
CA ASP A 133 -24.21 55.49 57.37
C ASP A 133 -23.01 54.83 56.65
N ILE A 134 -21.79 54.98 57.19
CA ILE A 134 -20.59 54.31 56.66
C ILE A 134 -20.73 52.78 56.74
N ARG A 135 -21.22 52.26 57.87
CA ARG A 135 -21.44 50.81 58.03
C ARG A 135 -22.44 50.29 57.00
N LYS A 136 -23.52 51.03 56.75
CA LYS A 136 -24.52 50.69 55.74
C LYS A 136 -23.92 50.70 54.33
N GLN A 137 -23.21 51.76 53.96
CA GLN A 137 -22.53 51.86 52.66
C GLN A 137 -21.53 50.72 52.43
N LYS A 138 -20.77 50.35 53.46
CA LYS A 138 -19.81 49.24 53.37
C LYS A 138 -20.49 47.89 53.20
N LEU A 139 -21.64 47.69 53.84
CA LEU A 139 -22.43 46.48 53.67
C LEU A 139 -22.99 46.37 52.24
N GLU A 140 -23.57 47.47 51.72
CA GLU A 140 -24.05 47.54 50.32
C GLU A 140 -22.91 47.31 49.31
N GLU A 141 -21.71 47.83 49.58
CA GLU A 141 -20.53 47.59 48.73
C GLU A 141 -20.09 46.13 48.75
N CYS A 142 -20.10 45.48 49.92
CA CYS A 142 -19.83 44.04 50.04
C CYS A 142 -20.85 43.21 49.25
N GLU A 143 -22.14 43.48 49.40
CA GLU A 143 -23.21 42.80 48.66
C GLU A 143 -23.00 42.94 47.14
N ARG A 144 -22.73 44.16 46.65
CA ARG A 144 -22.43 44.40 45.23
C ARG A 144 -21.21 43.62 44.73
N LEU A 145 -20.17 43.52 45.55
CA LEU A 145 -18.96 42.76 45.20
C LEU A 145 -19.23 41.25 45.20
N GLU A 146 -20.04 40.75 46.13
CA GLU A 146 -20.45 39.34 46.17
C GLU A 146 -21.28 38.97 44.93
N GLU A 147 -22.20 39.82 44.51
CA GLU A 147 -22.95 39.66 43.26
C GLU A 147 -22.03 39.61 42.04
N LEU A 148 -21.05 40.52 41.95
CA LEU A 148 -20.07 40.52 40.86
C LEU A 148 -19.23 39.25 40.85
N VAL A 149 -18.81 38.76 42.02
CA VAL A 149 -18.07 37.50 42.15
C VAL A 149 -18.92 36.32 41.69
N ALA A 150 -20.23 36.30 41.99
CA ALA A 150 -21.13 35.26 41.51
C ALA A 150 -21.25 35.27 39.98
N LEU A 151 -21.48 36.44 39.38
CA LEU A 151 -21.56 36.58 37.92
C LEU A 151 -20.27 36.16 37.21
N LEU A 152 -19.10 36.57 37.74
CA LEU A 152 -17.82 36.17 37.17
C LEU A 152 -17.58 34.66 37.28
N LYS A 153 -17.99 34.03 38.39
CA LYS A 153 -17.91 32.57 38.53
C LYS A 153 -18.78 31.85 37.50
N GLU A 154 -20.00 32.33 37.28
CA GLU A 154 -20.90 31.78 36.26
C GLU A 154 -20.31 31.91 34.86
N GLN A 155 -19.78 33.08 34.49
CA GLN A 155 -19.13 33.29 33.19
C GLN A 155 -17.92 32.36 32.98
N VAL A 156 -17.06 32.21 33.99
CA VAL A 156 -15.91 31.30 33.90
C VAL A 156 -16.37 29.86 33.71
N GLN A 157 -17.40 29.44 34.42
CA GLN A 157 -17.93 28.08 34.30
C GLN A 157 -18.61 27.85 32.94
N GLU A 158 -19.36 28.84 32.43
CA GLU A 158 -19.95 28.80 31.09
C GLU A 158 -18.87 28.67 30.01
N LEU A 159 -17.84 29.53 30.06
CA LEU A 159 -16.72 29.47 29.13
C LEU A 159 -16.01 28.11 29.17
N ARG A 160 -15.79 27.57 30.37
CA ARG A 160 -15.17 26.25 30.53
C ARG A 160 -15.99 25.14 29.88
N VAL A 161 -17.31 25.14 30.09
CA VAL A 161 -18.22 24.17 29.47
C VAL A 161 -18.25 24.35 27.95
N ARG A 162 -18.33 25.59 27.47
CA ARG A 162 -18.34 25.93 26.04
C ARG A 162 -17.06 25.46 25.35
N THR A 163 -15.89 25.82 25.87
CA THR A 163 -14.59 25.41 25.31
C THR A 163 -14.40 23.89 25.35
N SER A 164 -14.86 23.21 26.40
CA SER A 164 -14.84 21.75 26.46
C SER A 164 -15.69 21.13 25.34
N ARG A 165 -16.91 21.64 25.14
CA ARG A 165 -17.82 21.17 24.08
C ARG A 165 -17.29 21.47 22.68
N GLU A 166 -16.72 22.65 22.46
CA GLU A 166 -16.05 23.00 21.21
C GLU A 166 -14.87 22.06 20.95
N GLY A 167 -14.07 21.76 21.97
CA GLY A 167 -12.94 20.84 21.88
C GLY A 167 -13.35 19.41 21.52
N THR A 168 -14.43 18.88 22.10
CA THR A 168 -14.94 17.55 21.74
C THR A 168 -15.53 17.52 20.33
N PHE A 169 -16.21 18.59 19.91
CA PHE A 169 -16.72 18.72 18.54
C PHE A 169 -15.60 18.74 17.50
N VAL A 170 -14.58 19.60 17.70
CA VAL A 170 -13.42 19.68 16.80
C VAL A 170 -12.70 18.35 16.70
N ARG A 171 -12.52 17.63 17.82
CA ARG A 171 -11.92 16.30 17.83
C ARG A 171 -12.74 15.30 17.02
N SER A 172 -14.06 15.26 17.22
CA SER A 172 -14.97 14.41 16.47
C SER A 172 -14.89 14.67 14.96
N CYS A 173 -14.86 15.94 14.54
CA CYS A 173 -14.68 16.29 13.13
C CYS A 173 -13.32 15.84 12.58
N ALA A 174 -12.23 16.02 13.34
CA ALA A 174 -10.90 15.56 12.95
C ALA A 174 -10.86 14.03 12.80
N ASP A 175 -11.40 13.30 13.77
CA ASP A 175 -11.48 11.83 13.76
C ASP A 175 -12.31 11.33 12.56
N GLN A 176 -13.43 11.98 12.26
CA GLN A 176 -14.27 11.64 11.12
C GLN A 176 -13.56 11.89 9.77
N LEU A 177 -12.82 12.99 9.64
CA LEU A 177 -12.04 13.29 8.44
C LEU A 177 -10.92 12.27 8.24
N VAL A 178 -10.18 11.92 9.30
CA VAL A 178 -9.15 10.88 9.26
C VAL A 178 -9.77 9.54 8.87
N PHE A 179 -10.89 9.16 9.49
CA PHE A 179 -11.60 7.93 9.17
C PHE A 179 -12.02 7.85 7.70
N GLN A 180 -12.65 8.91 7.17
CA GLN A 180 -13.04 8.98 5.76
C GLN A 180 -11.83 8.87 4.83
N GLY A 181 -10.73 9.57 5.15
CA GLY A 181 -9.48 9.49 4.40
C GLY A 181 -8.89 8.08 4.36
N LEU A 182 -8.86 7.39 5.51
CA LEU A 182 -8.40 6.01 5.62
C LEU A 182 -9.26 5.04 4.79
N GLN A 183 -10.59 5.17 4.85
CA GLN A 183 -11.49 4.33 4.07
C GLN A 183 -11.31 4.55 2.56
N HIS A 184 -11.17 5.81 2.13
CA HIS A 184 -10.94 6.14 0.72
C HIS A 184 -9.61 5.58 0.21
N SER A 185 -8.54 5.73 1.02
CA SER A 185 -7.23 5.17 0.69
C SER A 185 -7.28 3.65 0.56
N LYS A 186 -7.90 2.98 1.54
CA LYS A 186 -8.06 1.52 1.54
C LYS A 186 -8.86 1.03 0.34
N HIS A 187 -9.94 1.73 -0.03
CA HIS A 187 -10.73 1.37 -1.20
C HIS A 187 -9.92 1.48 -2.49
N LYS A 188 -9.17 2.57 -2.66
CA LYS A 188 -8.27 2.76 -3.82
C LYS A 188 -7.17 1.71 -3.88
N GLU A 189 -6.57 1.37 -2.75
CA GLU A 189 -5.53 0.33 -2.67
C GLU A 189 -6.08 -1.03 -3.12
N ASN A 190 -7.25 -1.43 -2.62
CA ASN A 190 -7.92 -2.67 -3.03
C ASN A 190 -8.23 -2.68 -4.53
N GLN A 191 -8.72 -1.56 -5.09
CA GLN A 191 -8.96 -1.43 -6.54
C GLN A 191 -7.68 -1.63 -7.35
N LEU A 192 -6.58 -0.98 -6.95
CA LEU A 192 -5.30 -1.14 -7.61
C LEU A 192 -4.77 -2.58 -7.51
N GLU A 193 -4.97 -3.24 -6.37
CA GLU A 193 -4.57 -4.63 -6.18
C GLU A 193 -5.37 -5.57 -7.11
N GLU A 194 -6.68 -5.35 -7.25
CA GLU A 194 -7.54 -6.08 -8.19
C GLU A 194 -7.11 -5.83 -9.64
N ASP A 195 -6.86 -4.57 -10.03
CA ASP A 195 -6.39 -4.20 -11.37
C ASP A 195 -5.06 -4.88 -11.72
N VAL A 196 -4.12 -4.89 -10.77
CA VAL A 196 -2.83 -5.60 -10.93
C VAL A 196 -3.06 -7.09 -11.10
N LYS A 197 -3.92 -7.72 -10.28
CA LYS A 197 -4.25 -9.15 -10.40
C LYS A 197 -4.85 -9.48 -11.77
N VAL A 198 -5.77 -8.66 -12.26
CA VAL A 198 -6.39 -8.83 -13.59
C VAL A 198 -5.34 -8.68 -14.68
N ARG A 199 -4.49 -7.66 -14.61
CA ARG A 199 -3.45 -7.41 -15.62
C ARG A 199 -2.40 -8.52 -15.65
N VAL A 200 -1.98 -9.03 -14.49
CA VAL A 200 -1.07 -10.19 -14.41
C VAL A 200 -1.73 -11.43 -15.01
N ARG A 201 -3.02 -11.68 -14.72
CA ARG A 201 -3.75 -12.80 -15.31
C ARG A 201 -3.86 -12.70 -16.83
N LEU A 202 -4.20 -11.51 -17.35
CA LEU A 202 -4.25 -11.25 -18.79
C LEU A 202 -2.88 -11.42 -19.44
N TRP A 203 -1.82 -10.87 -18.84
CA TRP A 203 -0.46 -11.00 -19.34
C TRP A 203 0.02 -12.45 -19.42
N ILE A 204 -0.24 -13.25 -18.38
CA ILE A 204 0.06 -14.69 -18.38
C ILE A 204 -0.77 -15.42 -19.45
N SER A 205 -2.03 -15.05 -19.64
CA SER A 205 -2.91 -15.70 -20.61
C SER A 205 -2.52 -15.41 -22.06
N ASP A 206 -2.37 -14.13 -22.42
CA ASP A 206 -2.26 -13.72 -23.82
C ASP A 206 -0.85 -13.97 -24.38
N ASP A 207 0.21 -13.69 -23.62
CA ASP A 207 1.58 -13.90 -24.08
C ASP A 207 1.96 -15.39 -24.09
N CYS A 208 1.51 -16.18 -23.10
CA CYS A 208 1.81 -17.62 -23.09
C CYS A 208 1.03 -18.38 -24.17
N THR A 209 -0.24 -18.04 -24.42
CA THR A 209 -1.02 -18.71 -25.48
C THR A 209 -0.48 -18.40 -26.87
N LEU A 210 -0.09 -17.14 -27.13
CA LEU A 210 0.53 -16.76 -28.39
C LEU A 210 1.89 -17.43 -28.58
N TRP A 211 2.73 -17.47 -27.53
CA TRP A 211 4.04 -18.13 -27.59
C TRP A 211 3.91 -19.64 -27.86
N VAL A 212 2.99 -20.33 -27.19
CA VAL A 212 2.71 -21.75 -27.44
C VAL A 212 2.24 -21.98 -28.88
N TRP A 213 1.31 -21.17 -29.38
CA TRP A 213 0.82 -21.27 -30.75
C TRP A 213 1.93 -21.05 -31.79
N MET A 214 2.76 -20.01 -31.61
CA MET A 214 3.89 -19.74 -32.50
C MET A 214 4.91 -20.89 -32.50
N LEU A 215 5.19 -21.48 -31.33
CA LEU A 215 6.12 -22.58 -31.22
C LEU A 215 5.57 -23.84 -31.90
N GLN A 216 4.28 -24.14 -31.71
CA GLN A 216 3.59 -25.23 -32.41
C GLN A 216 3.65 -25.06 -33.92
N ARG A 217 3.36 -23.86 -34.43
CA ARG A 217 3.42 -23.58 -35.87
C ARG A 217 4.82 -23.79 -36.45
N ARG A 218 5.87 -23.37 -35.73
CA ARG A 218 7.27 -23.63 -36.16
C ARG A 218 7.59 -25.12 -36.18
N ILE A 219 7.09 -25.90 -35.22
CA ILE A 219 7.29 -27.35 -35.20
C ILE A 219 6.59 -28.02 -36.38
N GLU A 220 5.36 -27.60 -36.70
CA GLU A 220 4.60 -28.09 -37.85
C GLU A 220 5.31 -27.76 -39.18
N GLU A 221 5.77 -26.53 -39.35
CA GLU A 221 6.55 -26.10 -40.52
C GLU A 221 7.81 -26.97 -40.72
N GLU A 222 8.57 -27.23 -39.65
CA GLU A 222 9.77 -28.09 -39.70
C GLU A 222 9.42 -29.57 -40.01
N LEU A 223 8.28 -30.06 -39.52
CA LEU A 223 7.79 -31.42 -39.82
C LEU A 223 7.38 -31.55 -41.29
N ASP A 224 6.68 -30.57 -41.85
CA ASP A 224 6.27 -30.58 -43.25
C ASP A 224 7.50 -30.55 -44.17
N VAL A 225 8.47 -29.67 -43.90
CA VAL A 225 9.74 -29.61 -44.65
C VAL A 225 10.50 -30.93 -44.54
N HIS A 226 10.53 -31.57 -43.36
CA HIS A 226 11.15 -32.87 -43.19
C HIS A 226 10.48 -33.94 -44.05
N VAL A 227 9.14 -34.00 -44.05
CA VAL A 227 8.36 -34.96 -44.87
C VAL A 227 8.61 -34.73 -46.36
N GLU A 228 8.63 -33.47 -46.81
CA GLU A 228 8.93 -33.14 -48.20
C GLU A 228 10.35 -33.57 -48.58
N MET A 229 11.35 -33.28 -47.75
CA MET A 229 12.73 -33.69 -47.96
C MET A 229 12.86 -35.22 -48.02
N GLU A 230 12.23 -35.93 -47.09
CA GLU A 230 12.23 -37.39 -47.06
C GLU A 230 11.59 -37.95 -48.34
N SER A 231 10.44 -37.40 -48.75
CA SER A 231 9.78 -37.81 -49.99
C SER A 231 10.69 -37.57 -51.20
N PHE A 232 11.37 -36.42 -51.29
CA PHE A 232 12.28 -36.11 -52.39
C PHE A 232 13.44 -37.11 -52.45
N LEU A 233 14.07 -37.40 -51.32
CA LEU A 233 15.16 -38.39 -51.24
C LEU A 233 14.67 -39.79 -51.61
N GLN A 234 13.48 -40.18 -51.18
CA GLN A 234 12.87 -41.46 -51.56
C GLN A 234 12.62 -41.53 -53.09
N HIS A 235 12.10 -40.47 -53.70
CA HIS A 235 11.90 -40.40 -55.15
C HIS A 235 13.23 -40.47 -55.93
N GLN A 236 14.26 -39.74 -55.50
CA GLN A 236 15.59 -39.79 -56.11
C GLN A 236 16.18 -41.20 -56.02
N ASN A 237 16.09 -41.83 -54.85
CA ASN A 237 16.55 -43.20 -54.65
C ASN A 237 15.78 -44.20 -55.54
N ALA A 238 14.47 -44.05 -55.69
CA ALA A 238 13.66 -44.89 -56.58
C ALA A 238 14.06 -44.71 -58.05
N SER A 239 14.27 -43.48 -58.50
CA SER A 239 14.75 -43.17 -59.86
C SER A 239 16.14 -43.77 -60.14
N LEU A 240 17.08 -43.63 -59.19
CA LEU A 240 18.40 -44.25 -59.28
C LEU A 240 18.33 -45.78 -59.33
N LYS A 241 17.44 -46.39 -58.55
CA LYS A 241 17.21 -47.84 -58.61
C LYS A 241 16.65 -48.28 -59.96
N GLU A 242 15.75 -47.52 -60.57
CA GLU A 242 15.19 -47.88 -61.87
C GLU A 242 16.19 -47.69 -63.02
N THR A 243 16.97 -46.60 -63.00
CA THR A 243 18.07 -46.41 -63.96
C THR A 243 19.10 -47.54 -63.84
N LEU A 244 19.49 -47.91 -62.61
CA LEU A 244 20.37 -49.06 -62.37
C LEU A 244 19.80 -50.36 -62.96
N LYS A 245 18.51 -50.66 -62.74
CA LYS A 245 17.85 -51.82 -63.36
C LYS A 245 17.87 -51.76 -64.88
N SER A 246 17.63 -50.59 -65.47
CA SER A 246 17.67 -50.43 -66.93
C SER A 246 19.07 -50.69 -67.49
N TRP A 247 20.12 -50.23 -66.79
CA TRP A 247 21.51 -50.52 -67.14
C TRP A 247 21.82 -52.01 -67.00
N MET A 248 21.40 -52.66 -65.91
CA MET A 248 21.57 -54.10 -65.74
C MET A 248 20.93 -54.89 -66.88
N ARG A 249 19.67 -54.59 -67.25
CA ARG A 249 18.99 -55.26 -68.38
C ARG A 249 19.71 -55.03 -69.72
N ARG A 250 20.26 -53.83 -69.95
CA ARG A 250 21.05 -53.54 -71.16
C ARG A 250 22.32 -54.37 -71.19
N PHE A 251 23.05 -54.40 -70.07
CA PHE A 251 24.26 -55.21 -69.96
C PHE A 251 23.98 -56.70 -70.15
N GLU A 252 22.89 -57.22 -69.57
CA GLU A 252 22.44 -58.61 -69.78
C GLU A 252 22.14 -58.89 -71.25
N LYS A 253 21.38 -58.01 -71.93
CA LYS A 253 21.06 -58.14 -73.35
C LYS A 253 22.30 -58.08 -74.24
N ASP A 254 23.21 -57.14 -73.98
CA ASP A 254 24.46 -57.01 -74.73
C ASP A 254 25.35 -58.25 -74.52
N LEU A 255 25.37 -58.81 -73.31
CA LEU A 255 26.06 -60.07 -73.01
C LEU A 255 25.44 -61.24 -73.79
N GLU A 256 24.11 -61.37 -73.81
CA GLU A 256 23.40 -62.39 -74.59
C GLU A 256 23.64 -62.25 -76.10
N GLU A 257 23.58 -61.04 -76.64
CA GLU A 257 23.87 -60.77 -78.06
C GLU A 257 25.31 -61.14 -78.42
N LYS A 258 26.28 -60.81 -77.55
CA LYS A 258 27.68 -61.18 -77.74
C LYS A 258 27.89 -62.69 -77.65
N ASP A 259 27.21 -63.38 -76.73
CA ASP A 259 27.28 -64.84 -76.62
C ASP A 259 26.67 -65.54 -77.84
N GLN A 260 25.56 -65.01 -78.37
CA GLN A 260 24.96 -65.45 -79.63
C GLN A 260 25.88 -65.20 -80.83
N GLU A 261 26.52 -64.03 -80.91
CA GLU A 261 27.50 -63.71 -81.97
C GLU A 261 28.68 -64.68 -81.93
N ILE A 262 29.22 -64.94 -80.74
CA ILE A 262 30.28 -65.94 -80.52
C ILE A 262 29.81 -67.31 -81.00
N THR A 263 28.61 -67.76 -80.61
CA THR A 263 28.05 -69.05 -81.01
C THR A 263 27.84 -69.15 -82.53
N ALA A 264 27.34 -68.09 -83.16
CA ALA A 264 27.13 -68.04 -84.61
C ALA A 264 28.46 -68.09 -85.37
N LEU A 265 29.49 -67.34 -84.91
CA LEU A 265 30.83 -67.38 -85.48
C LEU A 265 31.48 -68.75 -85.29
N GLN A 266 31.32 -69.38 -84.12
CA GLN A 266 31.76 -70.75 -83.88
C GLN A 266 31.09 -71.74 -84.85
N ASN A 267 29.78 -71.64 -85.08
CA ASN A 267 29.05 -72.47 -86.03
C ASN A 267 29.50 -72.23 -87.49
N LYS A 268 29.73 -70.97 -87.88
CA LYS A 268 30.25 -70.61 -89.22
C LYS A 268 31.66 -71.13 -89.44
N ARG A 269 32.52 -71.02 -88.43
CA ARG A 269 33.87 -71.61 -88.43
C ARG A 269 33.77 -73.13 -88.58
N ASN A 270 32.94 -73.80 -87.79
CA ASN A 270 32.78 -75.26 -87.80
C ASN A 270 32.24 -75.76 -89.16
N SER A 271 31.24 -75.09 -89.74
CA SER A 271 30.69 -75.46 -91.06
C SER A 271 31.68 -75.21 -92.21
N SER A 272 32.43 -74.09 -92.17
CA SER A 272 33.51 -73.83 -93.13
C SER A 272 34.62 -74.88 -93.02
N GLN A 273 34.96 -75.27 -91.79
CA GLN A 273 35.91 -76.35 -91.52
C GLN A 273 35.42 -77.69 -92.07
N MET A 274 34.14 -78.04 -91.89
CA MET A 274 33.53 -79.24 -92.49
C MET A 274 33.55 -79.20 -94.02
N ARG A 275 33.20 -78.05 -94.65
CA ARG A 275 33.25 -77.89 -96.10
C ARG A 275 34.67 -78.02 -96.66
N MET A 276 35.65 -77.47 -95.95
CA MET A 276 37.06 -77.60 -96.32
C MET A 276 37.53 -79.05 -96.20
N GLN A 277 37.16 -79.76 -95.13
CA GLN A 277 37.43 -81.20 -94.97
C GLN A 277 36.79 -82.02 -96.08
N GLU A 278 35.55 -81.70 -96.47
CA GLU A 278 34.81 -82.35 -97.55
C GLU A 278 35.45 -82.12 -98.93
N LEU A 279 35.84 -80.89 -99.25
CA LEU A 279 36.56 -80.58 -100.50
C LEU A 279 37.91 -81.27 -100.52
N SER A 280 38.64 -81.28 -99.40
CA SER A 280 39.92 -81.99 -99.27
C SER A 280 39.73 -83.50 -99.46
N ARG A 281 38.60 -84.06 -99.00
CA ARG A 281 38.21 -85.45 -99.26
C ARG A 281 37.94 -85.69 -100.75
N LYS A 282 37.15 -84.85 -101.40
CA LYS A 282 36.87 -84.94 -102.85
C LYS A 282 38.11 -84.76 -103.73
N CYS A 283 39.02 -83.86 -103.38
CA CYS A 283 40.29 -83.71 -104.08
C CYS A 283 41.12 -84.99 -104.01
N ARG A 284 41.22 -85.60 -102.81
CA ARG A 284 41.88 -86.91 -102.65
C ARG A 284 41.21 -88.00 -103.48
N GLU A 285 39.88 -88.10 -103.47
CA GLU A 285 39.12 -89.06 -104.28
C GLU A 285 39.36 -88.84 -105.80
N MET A 286 39.37 -87.60 -106.28
CA MET A 286 39.66 -87.29 -107.70
C MET A 286 41.12 -87.56 -108.07
N GLU A 287 42.06 -87.24 -107.18
CA GLU A 287 43.49 -87.57 -107.35
C GLU A 287 43.68 -89.08 -107.47
N GLU A 288 43.01 -89.88 -106.63
CA GLU A 288 42.99 -91.34 -106.73
C GLU A 288 42.46 -91.80 -108.09
N VAL A 289 41.32 -91.28 -108.56
CA VAL A 289 40.76 -91.61 -109.89
C VAL A 289 41.72 -91.23 -111.03
N VAL A 290 42.39 -90.08 -110.95
CA VAL A 290 43.38 -89.66 -111.97
C VAL A 290 44.59 -90.57 -111.97
N ILE A 291 45.07 -90.97 -110.78
CA ILE A 291 46.14 -91.96 -110.64
C ILE A 291 45.69 -93.29 -111.24
N GLU A 292 44.48 -93.76 -110.93
CA GLU A 292 43.90 -94.99 -111.49
C GLU A 292 43.79 -94.94 -113.02
N ASP A 293 43.26 -93.87 -113.62
CA ASP A 293 43.17 -93.72 -115.08
C ASP A 293 44.56 -93.66 -115.74
N ARG A 294 45.55 -93.00 -115.10
CA ARG A 294 46.94 -93.00 -115.58
C ARG A 294 47.53 -94.41 -115.55
N MET A 295 47.36 -95.12 -114.44
CA MET A 295 47.82 -96.50 -114.27
C MET A 295 47.15 -97.43 -115.30
N GLU A 296 45.85 -97.25 -115.56
CA GLU A 296 45.11 -98.06 -116.52
C GLU A 296 45.53 -97.76 -117.98
N LYS A 297 45.75 -96.50 -118.34
CA LYS A 297 46.35 -96.12 -119.64
C LYS A 297 47.76 -96.65 -119.82
N GLU A 298 48.56 -96.67 -118.77
CA GLU A 298 49.89 -97.29 -118.80
C GLU A 298 49.80 -98.81 -118.97
N ARG A 299 48.90 -99.49 -118.27
CA ARG A 299 48.62 -100.92 -118.47
C ARG A 299 48.17 -101.22 -119.90
N LEU A 300 47.28 -100.40 -120.46
CA LEU A 300 46.81 -100.55 -121.83
C LEU A 300 47.95 -100.35 -122.85
N ARG A 301 48.79 -99.34 -122.64
CA ARG A 301 49.98 -99.10 -123.49
C ARG A 301 50.97 -100.25 -123.40
N ALA A 302 51.24 -100.76 -122.19
CA ALA A 302 52.11 -101.90 -121.99
C ALA A 302 51.55 -103.18 -122.65
N GLN A 303 50.22 -103.40 -122.61
CA GLN A 303 49.55 -104.49 -123.33
C GLN A 303 49.71 -104.34 -124.85
N LEU A 304 49.43 -103.15 -125.40
CA LEU A 304 49.58 -102.90 -126.83
C LEU A 304 51.03 -103.06 -127.30
N GLU A 305 52.01 -102.59 -126.53
CA GLU A 305 53.43 -102.81 -126.81
C GLU A 305 53.80 -104.29 -126.79
N LYS A 306 53.26 -105.05 -125.83
CA LYS A 306 53.47 -106.51 -125.74
C LYS A 306 52.90 -107.20 -126.97
N ASP A 307 51.66 -106.89 -127.34
CA ASP A 307 51.00 -107.43 -128.54
C ASP A 307 51.75 -107.04 -129.83
N GLU A 308 52.32 -105.83 -129.89
CA GLU A 308 53.11 -105.38 -131.03
C GLU A 308 54.47 -106.09 -131.11
N LYS A 309 55.15 -106.29 -129.97
CA LYS A 309 56.38 -107.11 -129.87
C LYS A 309 56.09 -108.55 -130.26
N GLU A 310 54.98 -109.12 -129.83
CA GLU A 310 54.50 -110.47 -130.21
C GLU A 310 54.20 -110.56 -131.72
N ARG A 311 53.52 -109.56 -132.31
CA ARG A 311 53.30 -109.50 -133.77
C ARG A 311 54.61 -109.35 -134.57
N LYS A 312 55.53 -108.50 -134.11
CA LYS A 312 56.85 -108.30 -134.72
C LYS A 312 57.69 -109.58 -134.65
N ALA A 313 57.67 -110.28 -133.51
CA ALA A 313 58.30 -111.59 -133.36
C ALA A 313 57.66 -112.64 -134.28
N ALA A 314 56.33 -112.69 -134.34
CA ALA A 314 55.60 -113.59 -135.24
C ALA A 314 55.93 -113.32 -136.72
N THR A 315 56.06 -112.05 -137.12
CA THR A 315 56.43 -111.66 -138.49
C THR A 315 57.88 -112.03 -138.83
N LYS A 316 58.82 -111.85 -137.89
CA LYS A 316 60.21 -112.30 -138.04
C LYS A 316 60.32 -113.82 -138.18
N LEU A 317 59.57 -114.57 -137.37
CA LEU A 317 59.45 -116.04 -137.48
C LEU A 317 58.92 -116.45 -138.86
N GLN A 318 57.84 -115.79 -139.33
CA GLN A 318 57.27 -116.04 -140.65
C GLN A 318 58.23 -115.70 -141.80
N ALA A 319 59.03 -114.63 -141.68
CA ALA A 319 60.02 -114.23 -142.69
C ALA A 319 61.26 -115.14 -142.72
N TRP A 320 61.75 -115.56 -141.54
CA TRP A 320 62.90 -116.47 -141.41
C TRP A 320 62.62 -117.84 -142.05
N TRP A 321 61.44 -118.41 -141.79
CA TRP A 321 61.08 -119.72 -142.33
C TRP A 321 60.95 -119.71 -143.86
N ARG A 322 60.33 -118.67 -144.42
CA ARG A 322 60.20 -118.48 -145.87
C ARG A 322 61.56 -118.34 -146.57
N GLY A 323 62.52 -117.65 -145.94
CA GLY A 323 63.87 -117.49 -146.49
C GLY A 323 64.75 -118.73 -146.38
N MET A 324 64.53 -119.59 -145.38
CA MET A 324 65.30 -120.83 -145.19
C MET A 324 65.00 -121.85 -146.30
N ILE A 325 63.74 -121.96 -146.72
CA ILE A 325 63.31 -122.88 -147.78
C ILE A 325 64.01 -122.57 -149.13
N VAL A 326 64.31 -121.30 -149.40
CA VAL A 326 64.88 -120.85 -150.69
C VAL A 326 66.40 -121.09 -150.78
N ARG A 327 67.13 -121.13 -149.66
CA ARG A 327 68.61 -121.06 -149.65
C ARG A 327 69.35 -122.39 -149.62
N LYS A 328 68.68 -123.54 -149.39
CA LYS A 328 69.35 -124.84 -149.21
C LYS A 328 69.27 -125.82 -150.40
N GLY A 329 68.91 -125.35 -151.60
CA GLY A 329 69.27 -126.06 -152.85
C GLY A 329 68.76 -127.49 -153.04
N LEU A 330 67.67 -127.90 -152.39
CA LEU A 330 66.94 -129.14 -152.72
C LEU A 330 66.01 -128.87 -153.93
N GLY A 331 66.49 -129.11 -155.16
CA GLY A 331 65.71 -129.13 -156.41
C GLY A 331 66.45 -129.95 -157.48
N SER A 332 65.87 -130.72 -158.42
CA SER A 332 64.59 -130.80 -159.15
C SER A 332 64.56 -132.18 -159.89
N PRO A 333 63.56 -132.63 -160.69
CA PRO A 333 62.30 -132.01 -161.12
C PRO A 333 61.03 -132.84 -160.85
N LYS A 334 59.87 -132.19 -160.74
CA LYS A 334 58.54 -132.81 -161.00
C LYS A 334 57.42 -131.76 -161.17
N LYS A 335 56.71 -131.86 -162.30
CA LYS A 335 55.25 -131.57 -162.43
C LYS A 335 54.46 -132.70 -161.71
N PRO A 336 53.11 -132.73 -161.63
CA PRO A 336 51.99 -131.76 -161.55
C PRO A 336 51.20 -131.97 -160.19
N PRO A 337 49.96 -131.48 -159.88
CA PRO A 337 48.85 -131.05 -160.76
C PRO A 337 47.99 -129.82 -160.36
N LYS A 338 47.15 -129.48 -161.35
CA LYS A 338 45.93 -128.66 -161.31
C LYS A 338 44.83 -129.27 -160.43
N LYS A 339 44.03 -128.40 -159.78
CA LYS A 339 42.55 -128.30 -159.82
C LYS A 339 42.17 -126.98 -159.09
N LYS A 340 41.51 -125.99 -159.71
CA LYS A 340 40.08 -125.89 -160.09
C LYS A 340 39.14 -126.21 -158.91
N ASP A 341 38.12 -125.44 -158.57
CA ASP A 341 37.34 -124.37 -159.22
C ASP A 341 36.68 -123.56 -158.09
N GLY A 342 36.53 -122.23 -158.24
CA GLY A 342 35.20 -121.64 -158.44
C GLY A 342 34.59 -121.14 -157.12
N LYS A 343 33.53 -120.32 -157.05
CA LYS A 343 32.77 -119.47 -157.97
C LYS A 343 31.67 -118.86 -157.07
N LYS A 344 31.23 -117.63 -157.38
CA LYS A 344 29.90 -117.03 -157.04
C LYS A 344 29.60 -116.59 -155.58
N GLY A 345 28.87 -115.46 -155.51
CA GLY A 345 27.91 -115.13 -154.43
C GLY A 345 28.26 -113.84 -153.70
N LYS A 346 27.69 -112.66 -153.99
CA LYS A 346 26.29 -112.19 -153.85
C LYS A 346 25.88 -111.92 -152.39
N LYS A 347 25.26 -110.74 -152.20
CA LYS A 347 24.37 -110.33 -151.06
C LYS A 347 25.09 -110.00 -149.75
N LYS A 348 24.64 -109.09 -148.89
CA LYS A 348 23.56 -108.09 -148.84
C LYS A 348 23.75 -107.34 -147.50
N ARG A 349 23.44 -106.04 -147.48
CA ARG A 349 22.73 -105.27 -146.43
C ARG A 349 23.22 -105.25 -144.96
N LYS A 350 23.03 -104.04 -144.42
CA LYS A 350 23.07 -103.56 -143.03
C LYS A 350 24.44 -103.14 -142.52
#